data_AF-A0A0P0VD07-F1
#
_entry.id   AF-A0A0P0VD07-F1
#
_cell.length_a   1.000
_cell.length_b   1.000
_cell.length_c   1.000
_cell.angle_alpha   90.00
_cell.angle_beta   90.00
_cell.angle_gamma   90.00
#
_symmetry.space_group_name_H-M   'P 1'
#
loop_
_entity.id
_entity.type
_entity.pdbx_description
1 polymer ?
#
loop_
_entity_poly.entity_id
_entity_poly.type
_entity_poly.pdbx_seq_one_letter_code
_entity_poly.pdbx_strand_id
1 'polypeptide(L)'
;MQALYSVGLRKFLLDGVGPLGCLPSLRASGLGPQGQCVDQVNQMVGFFNQGLRSLVDKLNADHPDAMFIYGNTYDAVYNMINNPHKYGFRVMDSGCCVLGEDGTCEPYAEPCEICSS
;
A
#
# COMPACT_ATOMS: atom_id res chain seq x y z
N MET A 1 -0.59 -3.86 19.75
CA MET A 1 0.19 -5.12 19.76
C MET A 1 0.15 -5.81 21.12
N GLN A 2 0.48 -5.12 22.22
CA GLN A 2 0.43 -5.68 23.59
C GLN A 2 -0.90 -6.35 23.95
N ALA A 3 -2.04 -5.75 23.60
CA ALA A 3 -3.36 -6.34 23.85
C ALA A 3 -3.60 -7.66 23.08
N LEU A 4 -3.09 -7.77 21.85
CA LEU A 4 -3.20 -9.00 21.07
C LEU A 4 -2.26 -10.08 21.62
N TYR A 5 -1.08 -9.68 22.05
CA TYR A 5 -0.13 -10.56 22.71
C TYR A 5 -0.67 -11.10 24.05
N SER A 6 -1.35 -10.27 24.84
CA SER A 6 -1.95 -10.67 26.12
C SER A 6 -3.11 -11.66 25.96
N VAL A 7 -3.77 -11.69 24.80
CA VAL A 7 -4.80 -12.71 24.47
C VAL A 7 -4.21 -13.96 23.79
N GLY A 8 -2.88 -14.14 23.81
CA GLY A 8 -2.22 -15.35 23.34
C GLY A 8 -1.76 -15.32 21.88
N LEU A 9 -1.93 -14.21 21.16
CA LEU A 9 -1.42 -14.10 19.79
C LEU A 9 0.12 -14.06 19.81
N ARG A 10 0.77 -14.86 18.96
CA ARG A 10 2.23 -15.01 18.88
C ARG A 10 2.81 -14.79 17.49
N LYS A 11 1.99 -14.55 16.48
CA LYS A 11 2.45 -14.32 15.09
C LYS A 11 1.86 -13.02 14.59
N PHE A 12 2.72 -12.12 14.13
CA PHE A 12 2.34 -10.79 13.67
C PHE A 12 3.02 -10.48 12.35
N LEU A 13 2.22 -10.03 11.38
CA LEU A 13 2.71 -9.43 10.14
C LEU A 13 2.57 -7.92 10.26
N LEU A 14 3.69 -7.21 10.11
CA LEU A 14 3.73 -5.75 10.05
C LEU A 14 4.02 -5.37 8.60
N ASP A 15 2.97 -5.06 7.87
CA ASP A 15 3.08 -4.65 6.48
C ASP A 15 3.63 -3.23 6.38
N GLY A 16 4.66 -3.08 5.54
CA GLY A 16 5.13 -1.78 5.09
C GLY A 16 4.02 -1.03 4.37
N VAL A 17 4.14 0.29 4.34
CA VAL A 17 3.25 1.15 3.58
C VAL A 17 3.61 1.04 2.10
N GLY A 18 2.61 0.85 1.25
CA GLY A 18 2.75 0.84 -0.21
C GLY A 18 3.23 2.20 -0.77
N PRO A 19 3.59 2.29 -2.06
CA PRO A 19 4.07 3.52 -2.68
C PRO A 19 2.94 4.56 -2.82
N LEU A 20 2.65 5.29 -1.74
CA LEU A 20 1.54 6.26 -1.70
C LEU A 20 1.67 7.35 -2.77
N GLY A 21 2.90 7.73 -3.15
CA GLY A 21 3.13 8.69 -4.24
C GLY A 21 2.55 8.24 -5.58
N CYS A 22 2.28 6.95 -5.76
CA CYS A 22 1.68 6.39 -6.97
C CYS A 22 0.15 6.28 -6.94
N LEU A 23 -0.51 6.75 -5.86
CA LEU A 23 -1.97 6.81 -5.82
C LEU A 23 -2.51 7.70 -6.95
N PRO A 24 -3.62 7.33 -7.63
CA PRO A 24 -4.16 8.11 -8.74
C PRO A 24 -4.40 9.58 -8.41
N SER A 25 -4.95 9.87 -7.22
CA SER A 25 -5.18 11.25 -6.75
C SER A 25 -3.88 12.05 -6.59
N LEU A 26 -2.78 11.43 -6.16
CA LEU A 26 -1.48 12.08 -6.06
C LEU A 26 -0.80 12.25 -7.43
N ARG A 27 -0.94 11.28 -8.34
CA ARG A 27 -0.49 11.42 -9.73
C ARG A 27 -1.21 12.55 -10.47
N ALA A 28 -2.47 12.83 -10.10
CA ALA A 28 -3.28 13.92 -10.65
C ALA A 28 -3.12 15.27 -9.91
N SER A 29 -2.47 15.29 -8.75
CA SER A 29 -2.41 16.46 -7.86
C SER A 29 -1.55 17.62 -8.36
N GLY A 30 -0.68 17.39 -9.36
CA GLY A 30 0.32 18.36 -9.80
C GLY A 30 1.51 18.55 -8.84
N LEU A 31 1.59 17.78 -7.75
CA LEU A 31 2.73 17.79 -6.81
C LEU A 31 4.01 17.14 -7.36
N GLY A 32 3.92 16.48 -8.52
CA GLY A 32 5.02 15.84 -9.23
C GLY A 32 4.82 15.91 -10.74
N PRO A 33 5.68 15.25 -11.53
CA PRO A 33 5.52 15.18 -12.98
C PRO A 33 4.14 14.59 -13.35
N GLN A 34 3.51 15.14 -14.38
CA GLN A 34 2.14 14.78 -14.76
C GLN A 34 2.01 13.27 -14.99
N GLY A 35 1.08 12.64 -14.27
CA GLY A 35 0.81 11.21 -14.38
C GLY A 35 1.91 10.31 -13.83
N GLN A 36 2.96 10.83 -13.18
CA GLN A 36 3.99 10.04 -12.53
C GLN A 36 3.81 10.02 -11.01
N CYS A 37 4.47 9.08 -10.34
CA CYS A 37 4.45 9.03 -8.89
C CYS A 37 5.11 10.28 -8.28
N VAL A 38 4.62 10.74 -7.13
CA VAL A 38 5.23 11.84 -6.38
C VAL A 38 6.38 11.31 -5.53
N ASP A 39 7.62 11.50 -6.00
CA ASP A 39 8.83 10.94 -5.37
C ASP A 39 9.00 11.35 -3.91
N GLN A 40 8.70 12.60 -3.57
CA GLN A 40 8.81 13.09 -2.19
C GLN A 40 7.90 12.30 -1.23
N VAL A 41 6.70 11.93 -1.67
CA VAL A 41 5.77 11.11 -0.87
C VAL A 41 6.32 9.70 -0.69
N ASN A 42 6.83 9.10 -1.77
CA ASN A 42 7.44 7.78 -1.71
C ASN A 42 8.71 7.75 -0.84
N GLN A 43 9.48 8.84 -0.81
CA GLN A 43 10.64 8.96 0.08
C GLN A 43 10.22 8.98 1.56
N MET A 44 9.14 9.70 1.91
CA MET A 44 8.59 9.69 3.27
C MET A 44 8.11 8.30 3.69
N VAL A 45 7.44 7.59 2.78
CA VAL A 45 7.06 6.18 2.99
C VAL A 45 8.30 5.30 3.21
N GLY A 46 9.38 5.54 2.47
CA GLY A 46 10.66 4.84 2.64
C GLY A 46 11.23 4.98 4.04
N PHE A 47 11.23 6.19 4.61
CA PHE A 47 11.68 6.43 5.99
C PHE A 47 10.79 5.73 7.02
N PHE A 48 9.47 5.78 6.85
CA PHE A 48 8.54 5.06 7.72
C PHE A 48 8.81 3.54 7.69
N ASN A 49 8.95 2.96 6.50
CA ASN A 49 9.20 1.54 6.32
C ASN A 49 10.56 1.09 6.89
N GLN A 50 11.58 1.95 6.86
CA GLN A 50 12.84 1.70 7.56
C GLN A 50 12.63 1.62 9.08
N GLY A 51 11.91 2.58 9.67
CA GLY A 51 11.58 2.55 11.09
C GLY A 51 10.75 1.34 11.48
N LEU A 52 9.81 0.92 10.62
CA LEU A 52 8.99 -0.28 10.84
C LEU A 52 9.84 -1.56 10.86
N ARG A 53 10.84 -1.68 9.97
CA ARG A 53 11.77 -2.81 10.00
C ARG A 53 12.55 -2.87 11.31
N SER A 54 13.12 -1.74 11.74
CA SER A 54 13.81 -1.66 13.04
C SER A 54 12.89 -2.00 14.22
N LEU A 55 11.60 -1.65 14.13
CA LEU A 55 10.61 -2.03 15.14
C LEU A 55 10.36 -3.54 15.15
N VAL A 56 10.26 -4.19 13.98
CA VAL A 56 10.13 -5.66 13.89
C VAL A 56 11.33 -6.34 14.53
N ASP A 57 12.55 -5.87 14.26
CA ASP A 57 13.76 -6.42 14.86
C ASP A 57 13.75 -6.30 16.38
N LYS A 58 13.36 -5.11 16.88
CA LYS A 58 13.21 -4.88 18.32
C LYS A 58 12.15 -5.78 18.95
N LEU A 59 11.00 -5.95 18.31
CA LEU A 59 9.92 -6.79 18.83
C LEU A 59 10.33 -8.27 18.91
N ASN A 60 11.06 -8.77 17.92
CA ASN A 60 11.61 -10.13 17.97
C ASN A 60 12.66 -10.28 19.09
N ALA A 61 13.45 -9.24 19.38
CA ALA A 61 14.39 -9.25 20.50
C ALA A 61 13.70 -9.20 21.87
N ASP A 62 12.66 -8.39 22.01
CA ASP A 62 11.94 -8.16 23.27
C ASP A 62 10.95 -9.31 23.61
N HIS A 63 10.52 -10.09 22.61
CA HIS A 63 9.49 -11.13 22.74
C HIS A 63 9.90 -12.46 22.05
N PRO A 64 10.86 -13.22 22.62
CA PRO A 64 11.40 -14.42 21.99
C PRO A 64 10.40 -15.58 21.85
N ASP A 65 9.26 -15.54 22.54
CA ASP A 65 8.16 -16.49 22.42
C ASP A 65 7.15 -16.11 21.33
N ALA A 66 7.33 -14.97 20.65
CA ALA A 66 6.53 -14.52 19.53
C ALA A 66 7.39 -14.28 18.27
N MET A 67 6.71 -14.18 17.13
CA MET A 67 7.29 -13.97 15.82
C MET A 67 6.65 -12.75 15.16
N PHE A 68 7.49 -11.78 14.81
CA PHE A 68 7.12 -10.58 14.09
C PHE A 68 7.80 -10.61 12.73
N ILE A 69 7.03 -10.46 11.66
CA ILE A 69 7.52 -10.49 10.28
C ILE A 69 7.22 -9.13 9.64
N TYR A 70 8.19 -8.59 8.92
CA TYR A 70 8.00 -7.43 8.08
C TYR A 70 7.50 -7.85 6.69
N GLY A 71 6.35 -7.30 6.26
CA GLY A 71 5.84 -7.46 4.91
C GLY A 71 6.33 -6.33 4.01
N ASN A 72 7.10 -6.64 2.95
CA ASN A 72 7.57 -5.63 2.01
C ASN A 72 6.50 -5.28 0.96
N THR A 73 5.39 -4.72 1.43
CA THR A 73 4.26 -4.29 0.59
C THR A 73 4.66 -3.20 -0.40
N TYR A 74 5.61 -2.33 -0.03
CA TYR A 74 6.11 -1.29 -0.92
C TYR A 74 6.62 -1.88 -2.23
N ASP A 75 7.59 -2.80 -2.15
CA ASP A 75 8.17 -3.38 -3.36
C ASP A 75 7.18 -4.28 -4.10
N ALA A 76 6.31 -4.99 -3.37
CA ALA A 76 5.28 -5.82 -3.98
C ALA A 76 4.32 -4.99 -4.84
N VAL A 77 3.76 -3.91 -4.29
CA VAL A 77 2.84 -3.03 -4.99
C VAL A 77 3.57 -2.23 -6.08
N TYR A 78 4.77 -1.75 -5.80
CA TYR A 78 5.57 -1.04 -6.80
C TYR A 78 5.92 -1.94 -8.00
N ASN A 79 6.18 -3.24 -7.78
CA ASN A 79 6.38 -4.20 -8.85
C ASN A 79 5.11 -4.40 -9.68
N MET A 80 3.94 -4.52 -9.04
CA MET A 80 2.66 -4.64 -9.74
C MET A 80 2.36 -3.40 -10.59
N ILE A 81 2.65 -2.19 -10.07
CA ILE A 81 2.46 -0.94 -10.81
C ILE A 81 3.33 -0.89 -12.07
N ASN A 82 4.60 -1.31 -11.96
CA ASN A 82 5.56 -1.23 -13.07
C ASN A 82 5.52 -2.45 -14.01
N ASN A 83 4.96 -3.58 -13.56
CA ASN A 83 4.89 -4.83 -14.33
C ASN A 83 3.48 -5.44 -14.31
N PRO A 84 2.42 -4.68 -14.62
CA PRO A 84 1.03 -5.10 -14.42
C PRO A 84 0.69 -6.39 -15.15
N HIS A 85 1.20 -6.55 -16.36
CA HIS A 85 0.97 -7.74 -17.20
C HIS A 85 1.52 -9.03 -16.58
N LYS A 86 2.57 -8.96 -15.76
CA LYS A 86 3.10 -10.13 -15.02
C LYS A 86 2.08 -10.67 -14.02
N TYR A 87 1.18 -9.82 -13.54
CA TYR A 87 0.14 -10.13 -12.57
C TYR A 87 -1.25 -10.23 -13.21
N GLY A 88 -1.35 -10.16 -14.53
CA GLY A 88 -2.62 -10.23 -15.26
C GLY A 88 -3.40 -8.91 -15.34
N PHE A 89 -2.85 -7.80 -14.84
CA PHE A 89 -3.49 -6.50 -14.97
C PHE A 89 -3.31 -5.92 -16.37
N ARG A 90 -4.40 -5.36 -16.90
CA ARG A 90 -4.46 -4.70 -18.22
C ARG A 90 -4.70 -3.20 -18.13
N VAL A 91 -5.44 -2.77 -17.11
CA VAL A 91 -5.84 -1.38 -16.89
C VAL A 91 -5.18 -0.89 -15.60
N MET A 92 -4.37 0.17 -15.70
CA MET A 92 -3.57 0.71 -14.59
C MET A 92 -3.70 2.23 -14.41
N ASP A 93 -4.43 2.89 -15.31
CA ASP A 93 -4.57 4.34 -15.40
C ASP A 93 -6.02 4.81 -15.17
N SER A 94 -6.93 3.88 -14.91
CA SER A 94 -8.36 4.13 -14.77
C SER A 94 -8.92 3.41 -13.54
N GLY A 95 -9.88 4.03 -12.84
CA GLY A 95 -10.56 3.44 -11.69
C GLY A 95 -11.74 2.56 -12.09
N CYS A 96 -12.07 1.58 -11.26
CA CYS A 96 -13.23 0.69 -11.47
C CYS A 96 -14.56 1.31 -11.06
N CYS A 97 -14.58 2.48 -10.41
CA CYS A 97 -15.78 3.09 -9.88
C CYS A 97 -16.05 4.43 -10.56
N VAL A 98 -17.35 4.76 -10.66
CA VAL A 98 -17.79 6.12 -10.96
C VAL A 98 -17.49 6.99 -9.76
N LEU A 99 -16.81 8.11 -9.98
CA LEU A 99 -16.48 9.07 -8.93
C LEU A 99 -17.62 10.09 -8.77
N GLY A 100 -18.07 10.31 -7.54
CA GLY A 100 -18.98 11.39 -7.19
C GLY A 100 -18.29 12.75 -7.18
N GLU A 101 -19.06 13.82 -6.92
CA GLU A 101 -18.54 15.20 -6.86
C GLU A 101 -17.47 15.39 -5.78
N ASP A 102 -17.46 14.56 -4.73
CA ASP A 102 -16.46 14.57 -3.67
C ASP A 102 -15.18 13.79 -4.02
N GLY A 103 -15.13 13.18 -5.22
CA GLY A 103 -14.01 12.37 -5.69
C GLY A 103 -13.95 10.97 -5.08
N THR A 104 -15.01 10.52 -4.39
CA THR A 104 -15.13 9.16 -3.85
C THR A 104 -15.95 8.27 -4.78
N CYS A 105 -15.83 6.94 -4.61
CA CYS A 105 -16.67 6.02 -5.39
C CYS A 105 -18.14 6.19 -5.01
N GLU A 106 -19.00 6.36 -6.01
CA GLU A 106 -20.43 6.54 -5.80
C GLU A 106 -21.05 5.29 -5.15
N PRO A 107 -21.80 5.43 -4.03
CA PRO A 107 -22.40 4.30 -3.36
C PRO A 107 -23.40 3.56 -4.26
N TYR A 108 -23.31 2.23 -4.30
CA TYR A 108 -24.20 1.35 -5.07
C TYR A 108 -24.15 1.51 -6.60
N ALA A 109 -23.21 2.31 -7.13
CA ALA A 109 -22.99 2.37 -8.57
C ALA A 109 -22.38 1.06 -9.11
N GLU A 110 -22.76 0.68 -10.32
CA GLU A 110 -22.13 -0.46 -11.00
C GLU A 110 -20.66 -0.15 -11.34
N PRO A 111 -19.74 -1.12 -11.15
CA PRO A 111 -18.35 -0.95 -11.58
C PRO A 111 -18.23 -0.71 -13.09
N CYS A 112 -17.26 0.11 -13.49
CA CYS A 112 -16.93 0.36 -14.89
C CYS A 112 -16.56 -0.94 -15.63
N GLU A 113 -17.00 -1.08 -16.89
CA GLU A 113 -16.73 -2.28 -17.72
C GLU A 113 -15.24 -2.63 -17.84
N ILE A 114 -14.36 -1.63 -17.70
CA ILE A 114 -12.90 -1.79 -17.77
C ILE A 114 -12.34 -2.78 -16.74
N CYS A 115 -13.09 -3.07 -15.66
CA CYS A 115 -12.70 -4.02 -14.62
C CYS A 115 -13.33 -5.40 -14.78
N SER A 116 -14.14 -5.60 -15.82
CA SER A 116 -14.75 -6.88 -16.19
C SER A 116 -13.96 -7.65 -17.26
N SER A 117 -12.83 -7.10 -17.73
CA SER A 117 -12.01 -7.63 -18.84
C SER A 117 -10.59 -8.04 -18.45
#